data_AF-A0A644WG07-F1
#
_entry.id   AF-A0A644WG07-F1
#
_cell.length_a   1.000
_cell.length_b   1.000
_cell.length_c   1.000
_cell.angle_alpha   90.00
_cell.angle_beta   90.00
_cell.angle_gamma   90.00
#
_symmetry.space_group_name_H-M   'P 1'
#
loop_
_entity.id
_entity.type
_entity.pdbx_description
1 polymer ?
#
loop_
_entity_poly.entity_id
_entity_poly.type
_entity_poly.pdbx_seq_one_letter_code
_entity_poly.pdbx_strand_id
1 'polypeptide(L)'
;MERLDIIINKFRKLKQLDKNFCVFGSEMHEYKFNSPLSKSSLQKFEDINNIKLPNEYTEFLLKIGNGGAGPHCGLEGISIKRYKRFSDKFRFISDFTPLTYDNCTRIDEDSLDCEDCSERFTCVDAYYEDDNEYKYDYISGYLDGTYLISNYGCGSDIRIVLNGPETGNIWYNYPEQIFTPLKGINKDRFSFYDWYENWLDSNLNKFEFVENAIRRKADYSEFFVSQYHNPYSEILATYMGISLIREGKISHWDRKKLHLHELEINLEEEYYKFLKDM
;
A
#
# COMPACT_ATOMS: atom_id res chain seq x y z
N MET A 1 3.03 -13.26 23.58
CA MET A 1 3.59 -13.20 22.22
C MET A 1 3.64 -11.73 21.85
N GLU A 2 4.79 -11.20 21.42
CA GLU A 2 4.92 -9.80 21.01
C GLU A 2 4.03 -9.54 19.77
N ARG A 3 3.46 -8.35 19.60
CA ARG A 3 2.54 -8.07 18.48
C ARG A 3 3.19 -8.30 17.11
N LEU A 4 4.48 -7.97 16.99
CA LEU A 4 5.26 -8.23 15.79
C LEU A 4 5.35 -9.74 15.46
N ASP A 5 5.47 -10.61 16.46
CA ASP A 5 5.49 -12.06 16.23
C ASP A 5 4.16 -12.57 15.63
N ILE A 6 3.04 -12.01 16.09
CA ILE A 6 1.69 -12.32 15.56
C ILE A 6 1.63 -11.93 14.09
N ILE A 7 2.08 -10.71 13.75
CA ILE A 7 2.15 -10.21 12.37
C ILE A 7 3.00 -11.13 11.49
N ILE A 8 4.20 -11.52 11.95
CA ILE A 8 5.07 -12.43 11.18
C ILE A 8 4.41 -13.79 10.98
N ASN A 9 3.75 -14.35 11.98
CA ASN A 9 3.07 -15.64 11.87
C ASN A 9 1.90 -15.58 10.88
N LYS A 10 1.10 -14.52 10.93
CA LYS A 10 0.03 -14.24 9.96
C LYS A 10 0.61 -14.08 8.54
N PHE A 11 1.71 -13.35 8.39
CA PHE A 11 2.41 -13.18 7.11
C PHE A 11 2.91 -14.52 6.55
N ARG A 12 3.54 -15.36 7.37
CA ARG A 12 3.98 -16.71 6.95
C ARG A 12 2.81 -17.57 6.50
N LYS A 13 1.69 -17.52 7.22
CA LYS A 13 0.46 -18.24 6.85
C LYS A 13 -0.07 -17.74 5.51
N LEU A 14 -0.17 -16.43 5.31
CA LEU A 14 -0.66 -15.85 4.06
C LEU A 14 0.24 -16.24 2.88
N LYS A 15 1.56 -16.14 3.02
CA LYS A 15 2.55 -16.57 2.02
C LYS A 15 2.42 -18.05 1.64
N GLN A 16 2.05 -18.91 2.59
CA GLN A 16 1.86 -20.35 2.32
C GLN A 16 0.57 -20.64 1.56
N LEU A 17 -0.47 -19.83 1.78
CA LEU A 17 -1.77 -19.96 1.14
C LEU A 17 -1.75 -19.35 -0.27
N ASP A 18 -1.17 -18.16 -0.43
CA ASP A 18 -1.19 -17.41 -1.67
C ASP A 18 -0.05 -17.79 -2.64
N LYS A 19 -0.04 -19.05 -3.06
CA LYS A 19 1.02 -19.59 -3.93
C LYS A 19 1.01 -19.02 -5.34
N ASN A 20 -0.14 -18.53 -5.80
CA ASN A 20 -0.34 -17.98 -7.14
C ASN A 20 -0.45 -16.45 -7.15
N PHE A 21 -0.03 -15.78 -6.07
CA PHE A 21 -0.02 -14.32 -5.95
C PHE A 21 -1.38 -13.67 -6.33
N CYS A 22 -2.45 -14.21 -5.77
CA CYS A 22 -3.82 -13.75 -5.95
C CYS A 22 -4.15 -12.54 -5.08
N VAL A 23 -3.43 -12.32 -3.96
CA VAL A 23 -3.58 -11.08 -3.21
C VAL A 23 -3.08 -9.92 -4.06
N PHE A 24 -3.86 -8.85 -4.16
CA PHE A 24 -3.49 -7.66 -4.92
C PHE A 24 -2.09 -7.15 -4.55
N GLY A 25 -1.22 -7.03 -5.56
CA GLY A 25 0.16 -6.55 -5.46
C GLY A 25 1.18 -7.59 -4.98
N SER A 26 0.73 -8.80 -4.61
CA SER A 26 1.62 -9.89 -4.17
C SER A 26 2.51 -10.41 -5.29
N GLU A 27 2.09 -10.26 -6.56
CA GLU A 27 2.88 -10.59 -7.74
C GLU A 27 4.09 -9.67 -7.92
N MET A 28 4.02 -8.44 -7.37
CA MET A 28 5.10 -7.46 -7.46
C MET A 28 6.19 -7.76 -6.41
N HIS A 29 5.79 -7.99 -5.17
CA HIS A 29 6.72 -8.16 -4.06
C HIS A 29 7.03 -9.64 -3.74
N GLU A 30 6.28 -10.60 -4.29
CA GLU A 30 6.45 -12.06 -4.15
C GLU A 30 6.64 -12.55 -2.69
N TYR A 31 5.98 -11.87 -1.75
CA TYR A 31 6.21 -12.03 -0.30
C TYR A 31 7.70 -12.04 0.13
N LYS A 32 8.53 -11.22 -0.51
CA LYS A 32 9.94 -11.00 -0.17
C LYS A 32 10.12 -9.65 0.51
N PHE A 33 10.73 -9.67 1.68
CA PHE A 33 11.19 -8.45 2.34
C PHE A 33 12.55 -8.02 1.80
N ASN A 34 12.80 -6.71 1.82
CA ASN A 34 14.14 -6.18 1.69
C ASN A 34 14.96 -6.50 2.94
N SER A 35 16.29 -6.32 2.87
CA SER A 35 17.14 -6.48 4.04
C SER A 35 16.74 -5.51 5.16
N PRO A 36 16.74 -5.94 6.44
CA PRO A 36 16.51 -5.04 7.55
C PRO A 36 17.50 -3.89 7.60
N LEU A 37 17.04 -2.75 8.11
CA LEU A 37 17.87 -1.58 8.31
C LEU A 37 18.79 -1.79 9.53
N SER A 38 20.03 -1.29 9.46
CA SER A 38 20.90 -1.29 10.64
C SER A 38 20.49 -0.21 11.64
N LYS A 39 20.74 -0.42 12.93
CA LYS A 39 20.51 0.61 13.97
C LYS A 39 21.23 1.92 13.67
N SER A 40 22.47 1.85 13.18
CA SER A 40 23.25 3.04 12.80
C SER A 40 22.65 3.77 11.61
N SER A 41 22.13 3.05 10.62
CA SER A 41 21.46 3.65 9.46
C SER A 41 20.16 4.33 9.88
N LEU A 42 19.36 3.67 10.72
CA LEU A 42 18.12 4.25 11.27
C LEU A 42 18.41 5.53 12.06
N GLN A 43 19.40 5.48 12.96
CA GLN A 43 19.81 6.66 13.73
C GLN A 43 20.27 7.80 12.81
N LYS A 44 21.07 7.49 11.78
CA LYS A 44 21.50 8.48 10.79
C LYS A 44 20.33 9.10 10.03
N PHE A 45 19.31 8.32 9.68
CA PHE A 45 18.10 8.85 9.05
C PHE A 45 17.35 9.81 9.98
N GLU A 46 17.15 9.43 11.25
CA GLU A 46 16.51 10.27 12.25
C GLU A 46 17.28 11.58 12.47
N ASP A 47 18.61 11.51 12.59
CA ASP A 47 19.47 12.67 12.84
C ASP A 47 19.48 13.65 11.66
N ILE A 48 19.60 13.16 10.42
CA ILE A 48 19.62 13.99 9.21
C ILE A 48 18.30 14.77 9.04
N ASN A 49 17.19 14.13 9.42
CA ASN A 49 15.84 14.63 9.22
C ASN A 49 15.26 15.32 10.47
N ASN A 50 15.95 15.25 11.61
CA ASN A 50 15.51 15.79 12.90
C ASN A 50 14.10 15.29 13.30
N ILE A 51 13.85 14.00 13.12
CA ILE A 51 12.60 13.32 13.48
C ILE A 51 12.87 12.07 14.30
N LYS A 52 11.83 11.51 14.91
CA LYS A 52 11.86 10.18 15.53
C LYS A 52 10.83 9.29 14.88
N LEU A 53 11.25 8.10 14.46
CA LEU A 53 10.36 7.13 13.85
C LEU A 53 9.45 6.51 14.92
N PRO A 54 8.16 6.28 14.62
CA PRO A 54 7.25 5.55 15.49
C PRO A 54 7.80 4.16 15.84
N ASN A 55 7.67 3.76 17.11
CA ASN A 55 8.28 2.52 17.63
C ASN A 55 7.95 1.28 16.79
N GLU A 56 6.69 1.10 16.40
CA GLU A 56 6.24 -0.05 15.61
C GLU A 56 6.93 -0.11 14.24
N TYR A 57 7.10 1.05 13.60
CA TYR A 57 7.76 1.15 12.31
C TYR A 57 9.27 0.94 12.44
N THR A 58 9.90 1.51 13.47
CA THR A 58 11.30 1.26 13.84
C THR A 58 11.57 -0.24 14.05
N GLU A 59 10.73 -0.91 14.82
CA GLU A 59 10.87 -2.35 15.07
C GLU A 59 10.75 -3.16 13.78
N PHE A 60 9.79 -2.82 12.92
CA PHE A 60 9.62 -3.50 11.64
C PHE A 60 10.86 -3.33 10.75
N LEU A 61 11.36 -2.11 10.60
CA LEU A 61 12.54 -1.82 9.76
C LEU A 61 13.79 -2.55 10.25
N LEU A 62 13.98 -2.64 11.57
CA LEU A 62 15.17 -3.27 12.18
C LEU A 62 15.09 -4.80 12.21
N LYS A 63 13.90 -5.37 12.42
CA LYS A 63 13.71 -6.82 12.63
C LYS A 63 13.24 -7.56 11.37
N ILE A 64 12.49 -6.92 10.48
CA ILE A 64 11.81 -7.56 9.33
C ILE A 64 12.44 -7.18 8.00
N GLY A 65 12.42 -5.89 7.66
CA GLY A 65 12.88 -5.43 6.36
C GLY A 65 12.67 -3.94 6.11
N ASN A 66 13.62 -3.34 5.40
CA ASN A 66 13.51 -1.96 4.92
C ASN A 66 12.69 -1.90 3.61
N GLY A 67 11.39 -2.17 3.72
CA GLY A 67 10.48 -2.31 2.59
C GLY A 67 10.33 -3.73 2.05
N GLY A 68 9.69 -3.86 0.89
CA GLY A 68 9.40 -5.14 0.23
C GLY A 68 7.97 -5.61 0.50
N ALA A 69 7.78 -6.84 0.97
CA ALA A 69 6.45 -7.42 1.08
C ALA A 69 5.51 -6.69 2.05
N GLY A 70 4.27 -6.47 1.63
CA GLY A 70 3.26 -5.81 2.46
C GLY A 70 1.99 -5.49 1.70
N PRO A 71 1.13 -4.65 2.28
CA PRO A 71 -0.10 -4.21 1.63
C PRO A 71 0.15 -3.60 0.24
N HIS A 72 -0.83 -3.75 -0.65
CA HIS A 72 -0.83 -3.18 -2.01
C HIS A 72 0.42 -3.59 -2.80
N CYS A 73 1.08 -2.66 -3.48
CA CYS A 73 2.29 -2.93 -4.25
C CYS A 73 3.54 -3.24 -3.39
N GLY A 74 3.38 -3.34 -2.07
CA GLY A 74 4.46 -3.55 -1.11
C GLY A 74 4.82 -2.30 -0.32
N LEU A 75 5.82 -2.45 0.55
CA LEU A 75 6.35 -1.40 1.39
C LEU A 75 7.53 -0.68 0.73
N GLU A 76 7.47 0.65 0.75
CA GLU A 76 8.61 1.49 0.41
C GLU A 76 9.63 1.49 1.55
N GLY A 77 10.90 1.33 1.18
CA GLY A 77 12.01 1.40 2.11
C GLY A 77 12.37 2.84 2.48
N ILE A 78 13.07 3.02 3.58
CA ILE A 78 13.73 4.27 3.93
C ILE A 78 15.05 4.40 3.19
N SER A 79 15.25 5.54 2.54
CA SER A 79 16.56 5.96 2.02
C SER A 79 17.24 6.93 2.98
N ILE A 80 18.55 6.75 3.20
CA ILE A 80 19.32 7.59 4.14
C ILE A 80 19.70 8.90 3.47
N LYS A 81 18.78 9.85 3.44
CA LYS A 81 18.97 11.21 2.92
C LYS A 81 18.11 12.22 3.67
N ARG A 82 18.29 13.50 3.37
CA ARG A 82 17.49 14.59 3.93
C ARG A 82 16.23 14.80 3.09
N TYR A 83 15.08 14.86 3.74
CA TYR A 83 13.78 15.12 3.13
C TYR A 83 13.29 16.50 3.56
N LYS A 84 13.03 17.39 2.58
CA LYS A 84 12.59 18.76 2.85
C LYS A 84 11.28 18.80 3.65
N ARG A 85 10.35 17.89 3.35
CA ARG A 85 9.03 17.77 3.99
C ARG A 85 9.04 17.56 5.50
N PHE A 86 10.13 17.06 6.08
CA PHE A 86 10.21 16.91 7.53
C PHE A 86 10.60 18.21 8.24
N SER A 87 10.98 19.25 7.50
CA SER A 87 11.24 20.58 8.06
C SER A 87 9.96 21.21 8.63
N ASP A 88 8.82 20.88 8.03
CA ASP A 88 7.50 21.34 8.43
C ASP A 88 6.67 20.20 9.04
N LYS A 89 5.71 20.56 9.87
CA LYS A 89 4.83 19.62 10.56
C LYS A 89 3.61 19.32 9.70
N PHE A 90 3.23 18.06 9.64
CA PHE A 90 1.89 17.67 9.24
C PHE A 90 0.87 18.41 10.11
N ARG A 91 -0.14 19.03 9.51
CA ARG A 91 -1.05 19.96 10.22
C ARG A 91 -2.48 19.47 10.38
N PHE A 92 -2.87 18.40 9.69
CA PHE A 92 -4.25 17.92 9.70
C PHE A 92 -4.49 16.91 10.82
N ILE A 93 -5.73 16.88 11.32
CA ILE A 93 -6.22 15.96 12.36
C ILE A 93 -7.55 15.30 11.94
N SER A 94 -7.96 15.50 10.70
CA SER A 94 -9.20 15.00 10.10
C SER A 94 -9.03 14.97 8.57
N ASP A 95 -10.05 14.45 7.89
CA ASP A 95 -10.12 14.46 6.42
C ASP A 95 -9.81 15.85 5.87
N PHE A 96 -9.02 15.87 4.80
CA PHE A 96 -8.62 17.05 4.08
C PHE A 96 -8.78 16.78 2.58
N THR A 97 -9.39 17.71 1.85
CA THR A 97 -9.45 17.63 0.38
C THR A 97 -8.45 18.63 -0.17
N PRO A 98 -7.34 18.18 -0.79
CA PRO A 98 -6.38 19.08 -1.40
C PRO A 98 -7.02 19.86 -2.54
N LEU A 99 -6.74 21.16 -2.62
CA LEU A 99 -7.09 21.96 -3.79
C LEU A 99 -5.97 21.79 -4.85
N THR A 100 -6.13 20.82 -5.74
CA THR A 100 -5.18 20.59 -6.85
C THR A 100 -5.57 21.39 -8.10
N TYR A 101 -4.68 21.36 -9.10
CA TYR A 101 -4.66 22.20 -10.31
C TYR A 101 -6.03 22.46 -10.95
N ASP A 102 -6.93 21.49 -10.98
CA ASP A 102 -8.24 21.61 -11.63
C ASP A 102 -9.21 22.58 -10.92
N ASN A 103 -8.96 22.91 -9.65
CA ASN A 103 -9.79 23.82 -8.86
C ASN A 103 -9.10 25.15 -8.53
N CYS A 104 -7.88 25.38 -9.05
CA CYS A 104 -7.13 26.62 -8.83
C CYS A 104 -7.13 27.54 -10.05
N THR A 105 -7.38 28.84 -9.81
CA THR A 105 -7.23 29.86 -10.84
C THR A 105 -5.75 30.03 -11.17
N ARG A 106 -5.35 29.68 -12.40
CA ARG A 106 -4.01 29.98 -12.93
C ARG A 106 -3.86 31.50 -13.01
N ILE A 107 -2.78 32.06 -12.44
CA ILE A 107 -2.43 33.47 -12.68
C ILE A 107 -1.83 33.52 -14.09
N ASP A 108 -2.42 34.32 -14.99
CA ASP A 108 -1.99 34.39 -16.39
C ASP A 108 -0.53 34.86 -16.55
N GLU A 109 0.15 34.19 -17.48
CA GLU A 109 1.61 34.10 -17.67
C GLU A 109 2.37 35.41 -17.89
N ASP A 110 1.70 36.52 -18.22
CA ASP A 110 2.36 37.76 -18.66
C ASP A 110 2.89 38.65 -17.51
N SER A 111 2.79 38.19 -16.25
CA SER A 111 3.10 39.04 -15.07
C SER A 111 4.16 38.51 -14.11
N LEU A 112 4.70 37.30 -14.31
CA LEU A 112 5.59 36.65 -13.34
C LEU A 112 6.91 36.20 -13.98
N ASP A 113 8.00 36.86 -13.61
CA ASP A 113 9.36 36.39 -13.88
C ASP A 113 9.56 34.99 -13.27
N CYS A 114 10.35 34.16 -13.94
CA CYS A 114 10.53 32.73 -13.62
C CYS A 114 11.16 32.42 -12.25
N GLU A 115 11.51 33.45 -11.46
CA GLU A 115 11.98 33.29 -10.09
C GLU A 115 10.84 33.04 -9.08
N ASP A 116 9.57 33.29 -9.45
CA ASP A 116 8.40 33.20 -8.56
C ASP A 116 7.35 32.16 -8.99
N CYS A 117 7.81 30.99 -9.46
CA CYS A 117 6.92 29.89 -9.86
C CYS A 117 5.96 29.43 -8.73
N SER A 118 6.31 29.64 -7.46
CA SER A 118 5.45 29.39 -6.30
C SER A 118 4.25 30.34 -6.18
N GLU A 119 4.30 31.50 -6.82
CA GLU A 119 3.21 32.50 -6.80
C GLU A 119 2.25 32.38 -7.99
N ARG A 120 2.50 31.46 -8.95
CA ARG A 120 1.67 31.28 -10.16
C ARG A 120 0.24 30.76 -9.90
N PHE A 121 -0.06 30.35 -8.68
CA PHE A 121 -1.35 29.79 -8.32
C PHE A 121 -1.83 30.31 -6.97
N THR A 122 -3.10 30.69 -6.90
CA THR A 122 -3.73 31.32 -5.72
C THR A 122 -4.07 30.35 -4.59
N CYS A 123 -4.03 29.03 -4.84
CA CYS A 123 -4.47 28.01 -3.88
C CYS A 123 -3.77 26.65 -3.98
N VAL A 124 -2.65 26.55 -4.70
CA VAL A 124 -2.04 25.24 -4.97
C VAL A 124 -1.41 24.68 -3.68
N ASP A 125 -2.07 23.68 -3.11
CA ASP A 125 -1.46 22.71 -2.19
C ASP A 125 -0.63 21.75 -3.06
N ALA A 126 0.58 22.17 -3.45
CA ALA A 126 1.17 21.62 -4.66
C ALA A 126 1.45 20.13 -4.67
N TYR A 127 1.34 19.62 -5.89
CA TYR A 127 1.89 18.37 -6.34
C TYR A 127 3.29 18.62 -6.92
N TYR A 128 4.29 17.84 -6.53
CA TYR A 128 5.13 16.97 -7.38
C TYR A 128 6.03 16.12 -6.48
N GLU A 129 6.42 14.96 -7.01
CA GLU A 129 6.86 13.74 -6.33
C GLU A 129 7.95 13.86 -5.23
N ASP A 130 8.03 12.79 -4.42
CA ASP A 130 9.24 12.44 -3.68
C ASP A 130 10.45 12.52 -4.62
N ASP A 131 11.28 13.55 -4.43
CA ASP A 131 12.67 13.60 -4.89
C ASP A 131 12.99 14.05 -6.33
N ASN A 132 12.24 15.00 -6.90
CA ASN A 132 12.89 15.83 -7.92
C ASN A 132 13.87 16.81 -7.24
N GLU A 133 15.15 16.57 -7.51
CA GLU A 133 16.32 17.42 -7.17
C GLU A 133 16.25 18.83 -7.79
N TYR A 134 15.12 19.18 -8.43
CA TYR A 134 14.84 20.50 -8.93
C TYR A 134 14.41 21.40 -7.77
N LYS A 135 15.36 22.22 -7.34
CA LYS A 135 15.28 23.28 -6.32
C LYS A 135 14.05 24.21 -6.41
N TYR A 136 13.28 24.15 -7.50
CA TYR A 136 12.18 25.06 -7.84
C TYR A 136 10.78 24.42 -7.87
N ASP A 137 10.63 23.09 -7.71
CA ASP A 137 9.34 22.40 -7.89
C ASP A 137 8.67 21.92 -6.58
N TYR A 138 9.30 22.12 -5.42
CA TYR A 138 8.67 21.85 -4.12
C TYR A 138 7.89 23.07 -3.63
N ILE A 139 6.60 23.12 -3.94
CA ILE A 139 5.66 23.96 -3.21
C ILE A 139 5.10 23.10 -2.05
N SER A 140 5.52 23.45 -0.84
CA SER A 140 5.15 22.78 0.42
C SER A 140 3.65 22.90 0.71
N GLY A 141 3.10 22.00 1.54
CA GLY A 141 1.85 22.33 2.23
C GLY A 141 1.16 21.16 2.92
N TYR A 142 0.69 20.17 2.15
CA TYR A 142 -0.25 19.18 2.67
C TYR A 142 0.38 17.79 2.96
N LEU A 143 1.50 17.46 2.29
CA LEU A 143 2.27 16.24 2.54
C LEU A 143 3.38 16.42 3.59
N ASP A 144 3.52 17.63 4.13
CA ASP A 144 4.55 17.94 5.14
C ASP A 144 4.45 16.98 6.32
N GLY A 145 5.61 16.58 6.85
CA GLY A 145 5.70 15.64 7.96
C GLY A 145 5.29 14.20 7.67
N THR A 146 4.93 13.85 6.43
CA THR A 146 4.51 12.48 6.06
C THR A 146 5.59 11.73 5.28
N TYR A 147 5.55 10.40 5.27
CA TYR A 147 6.42 9.56 4.47
C TYR A 147 5.60 8.54 3.70
N LEU A 148 5.86 8.40 2.40
CA LEU A 148 5.26 7.37 1.55
C LEU A 148 5.76 6.00 2.01
N ILE A 149 4.84 5.10 2.37
CA ILE A 149 5.19 3.73 2.79
C ILE A 149 4.63 2.65 1.88
N SER A 150 3.65 2.96 1.02
CA SER A 150 3.13 2.01 0.05
C SER A 150 2.37 2.73 -1.06
N ASN A 151 2.49 2.22 -2.28
CA ASN A 151 1.70 2.66 -3.42
C ASN A 151 0.42 1.81 -3.52
N TYR A 152 -0.75 2.45 -3.56
CA TYR A 152 -2.05 1.77 -3.68
C TYR A 152 -2.41 1.49 -5.16
N GLY A 153 -1.72 2.13 -6.11
CA GLY A 153 -2.02 2.11 -7.54
C GLY A 153 -2.93 3.27 -7.94
N CYS A 154 -3.15 3.49 -9.25
CA CYS A 154 -4.03 4.55 -9.77
C CYS A 154 -3.71 5.97 -9.26
N GLY A 155 -2.47 6.24 -8.89
CA GLY A 155 -2.03 7.52 -8.35
C GLY A 155 -2.34 7.76 -6.86
N SER A 156 -2.95 6.80 -6.15
CA SER A 156 -3.15 6.90 -4.70
C SER A 156 -2.06 6.18 -3.89
N ASP A 157 -1.83 6.68 -2.68
CA ASP A 157 -0.73 6.25 -1.84
C ASP A 157 -1.08 6.18 -0.35
N ILE A 158 -0.28 5.39 0.37
CA ILE A 158 -0.37 5.22 1.82
C ILE A 158 0.84 5.88 2.46
N ARG A 159 0.58 6.75 3.43
CA ARG A 159 1.61 7.51 4.14
C ARG A 159 1.56 7.27 5.63
N ILE A 160 2.72 7.35 6.28
CA ILE A 160 2.84 7.45 7.72
C ILE A 160 3.21 8.88 8.09
N VAL A 161 2.58 9.44 9.13
CA VAL A 161 2.99 10.73 9.68
C VAL A 161 4.22 10.51 10.58
N LEU A 162 5.30 11.23 10.31
CA LEU A 162 6.57 11.17 11.06
C LEU A 162 6.90 12.47 11.80
N ASN A 163 6.26 13.58 11.45
CA ASN A 163 6.39 14.86 12.14
C ASN A 163 5.06 15.61 12.16
N GLY A 164 4.42 15.71 13.32
CA GLY A 164 3.13 16.39 13.48
C GLY A 164 2.25 15.79 14.58
N PRO A 165 1.01 16.28 14.74
CA PRO A 165 0.09 15.83 15.80
C PRO A 165 -0.39 14.39 15.61
N GLU A 166 -0.31 13.87 14.39
CA GLU A 166 -0.75 12.53 14.00
C GLU A 166 0.43 11.54 13.86
N THR A 167 1.61 11.86 14.41
CA THR A 167 2.83 11.04 14.30
C THR A 167 2.56 9.58 14.70
N GLY A 168 2.91 8.64 13.82
CA GLY A 168 2.65 7.21 13.98
C GLY A 168 1.40 6.69 13.28
N ASN A 169 0.49 7.57 12.86
CA ASN A 169 -0.75 7.17 12.21
C ASN A 169 -0.59 7.08 10.70
N ILE A 170 -1.36 6.15 10.10
CA ILE A 170 -1.40 5.86 8.68
C ILE A 170 -2.54 6.64 8.02
N TRP A 171 -2.23 7.25 6.88
CA TRP A 171 -3.14 8.06 6.10
C TRP A 171 -3.18 7.57 4.66
N TYR A 172 -4.36 7.62 4.06
CA TYR A 172 -4.57 7.36 2.64
C TYR A 172 -4.66 8.68 1.90
N ASN A 173 -3.75 8.87 0.95
CA ASN A 173 -3.73 9.99 0.04
C ASN A 173 -4.29 9.54 -1.31
N TYR A 174 -5.48 10.02 -1.66
CA TYR A 174 -5.94 10.03 -3.04
C TYR A 174 -5.87 11.46 -3.55
N PRO A 175 -4.85 11.78 -4.36
CA PRO A 175 -4.67 13.11 -4.91
C PRO A 175 -5.97 13.65 -5.48
N GLU A 176 -6.18 14.96 -5.31
CA GLU A 176 -7.33 15.69 -5.88
C GLU A 176 -8.70 15.34 -5.26
N GLN A 177 -8.78 14.30 -4.42
CA GLN A 177 -10.03 13.86 -3.82
C GLN A 177 -10.00 13.97 -2.30
N ILE A 178 -9.10 13.24 -1.64
CA ILE A 178 -9.11 13.12 -0.19
C ILE A 178 -7.76 12.66 0.35
N PHE A 179 -7.34 13.30 1.43
CA PHE A 179 -6.31 12.85 2.33
C PHE A 179 -6.96 12.57 3.70
N THR A 180 -7.01 11.30 4.10
CA THR A 180 -7.81 10.87 5.26
C THR A 180 -7.05 9.86 6.13
N PRO A 181 -7.19 9.90 7.46
CA PRO A 181 -6.62 8.88 8.32
C PRO A 181 -7.29 7.52 8.07
N LEU A 182 -6.48 6.47 7.98
CA LEU A 182 -7.03 5.12 7.95
C LEU A 182 -7.65 4.77 9.31
N LYS A 183 -8.83 4.17 9.23
CA LYS A 183 -9.66 3.78 10.37
C LYS A 183 -10.18 2.35 10.18
N GLY A 184 -10.45 1.69 11.30
CA GLY A 184 -11.10 0.39 11.36
C GLY A 184 -12.42 0.50 12.11
N ILE A 185 -13.14 -0.63 12.23
CA ILE A 185 -14.48 -0.69 12.83
C ILE A 185 -14.53 -0.04 14.23
N ASN A 186 -13.49 -0.24 15.04
CA ASN A 186 -13.41 0.24 16.43
C ASN A 186 -12.17 1.11 16.68
N LYS A 187 -11.58 1.69 15.63
CA LYS A 187 -10.32 2.44 15.76
C LYS A 187 -10.25 3.58 14.75
N ASP A 188 -10.23 4.81 15.26
CA ASP A 188 -10.26 6.01 14.42
C ASP A 188 -8.91 6.35 13.77
N ARG A 189 -7.81 5.74 14.25
CA ARG A 189 -6.45 5.93 13.74
C ARG A 189 -5.71 4.61 13.71
N PHE A 190 -5.32 4.18 12.52
CA PHE A 190 -4.40 3.05 12.37
C PHE A 190 -2.97 3.50 12.61
N SER A 191 -2.30 2.80 13.53
CA SER A 191 -0.84 2.73 13.60
C SER A 191 -0.29 1.86 12.46
N PHE A 192 1.03 1.80 12.32
CA PHE A 192 1.69 0.94 11.33
C PHE A 192 1.30 -0.54 11.51
N TYR A 193 1.27 -1.05 12.74
CA TYR A 193 0.86 -2.43 12.97
C TYR A 193 -0.63 -2.66 12.73
N ASP A 194 -1.52 -1.71 13.06
CA ASP A 194 -2.95 -1.90 12.75
C ASP A 194 -3.17 -2.03 11.25
N TRP A 195 -2.54 -1.17 10.47
CA TRP A 195 -2.68 -1.18 9.02
C TRP A 195 -2.12 -2.47 8.40
N TYR A 196 -0.91 -2.87 8.78
CA TYR A 196 -0.28 -4.08 8.25
C TYR A 196 -1.04 -5.35 8.69
N GLU A 197 -1.45 -5.42 9.96
CA GLU A 197 -2.22 -6.53 10.51
C GLU A 197 -3.62 -6.63 9.89
N ASN A 198 -4.30 -5.50 9.66
CA ASN A 198 -5.60 -5.48 9.00
C ASN A 198 -5.52 -6.01 7.55
N TRP A 199 -4.45 -5.70 6.82
CA TRP A 199 -4.21 -6.29 5.50
C TRP A 199 -4.03 -7.81 5.57
N LEU A 200 -3.26 -8.30 6.54
CA LEU A 200 -3.09 -9.74 6.75
C LEU A 200 -4.40 -10.42 7.10
N ASP A 201 -5.14 -9.89 8.06
CA ASP A 201 -6.41 -10.46 8.53
C ASP A 201 -7.46 -10.45 7.42
N SER A 202 -7.59 -9.34 6.69
CA SER A 202 -8.51 -9.24 5.55
C SER A 202 -8.24 -10.33 4.52
N ASN A 203 -6.98 -10.58 4.17
CA ASN A 203 -6.66 -11.58 3.15
C ASN A 203 -6.76 -13.01 3.70
N LEU A 204 -6.26 -13.28 4.91
CA LEU A 204 -6.40 -14.58 5.55
C LEU A 204 -7.87 -15.00 5.69
N ASN A 205 -8.75 -14.07 6.05
CA ASN A 205 -10.19 -14.32 6.15
C ASN A 205 -10.80 -14.71 4.79
N LYS A 206 -10.33 -14.14 3.67
CA LYS A 206 -10.80 -14.55 2.33
C LYS A 206 -10.39 -15.97 1.99
N PHE A 207 -9.14 -16.34 2.28
CA PHE A 207 -8.67 -17.72 2.09
C PHE A 207 -9.43 -18.71 2.97
N GLU A 208 -9.68 -18.37 4.23
CA GLU A 208 -10.47 -19.19 5.16
C GLU A 208 -11.93 -19.30 4.72
N PHE A 209 -12.53 -18.22 4.21
CA PHE A 209 -13.87 -18.25 3.63
C PHE A 209 -13.95 -19.23 2.47
N VAL A 210 -13.00 -19.16 1.52
CA VAL A 210 -12.97 -20.06 0.35
C VAL A 210 -12.78 -21.51 0.78
N GLU A 211 -11.83 -21.79 1.68
CA GLU A 211 -11.62 -23.13 2.22
C GLU A 211 -12.88 -23.71 2.86
N ASN A 212 -13.55 -22.91 3.71
CA ASN A 212 -14.77 -23.32 4.39
C ASN A 212 -15.93 -23.54 3.41
N ALA A 213 -16.05 -22.70 2.38
CA ALA A 213 -17.06 -22.83 1.33
C ALA A 213 -16.86 -24.10 0.50
N ILE A 214 -15.63 -24.41 0.09
CA ILE A 214 -15.28 -25.66 -0.60
C ILE A 214 -15.61 -26.87 0.29
N ARG A 215 -15.18 -26.84 1.56
CA ARG A 215 -15.38 -27.96 2.50
C ARG A 215 -16.85 -28.33 2.69
N ARG A 216 -17.74 -27.34 2.69
CA ARG A 216 -19.20 -27.55 2.80
C ARG A 216 -19.91 -27.75 1.46
N LYS A 217 -19.15 -27.82 0.35
CA LYS A 217 -19.67 -27.90 -1.03
C LYS A 217 -20.70 -26.79 -1.31
N ALA A 218 -20.34 -25.56 -0.95
CA ALA A 218 -21.17 -24.36 -1.15
C ALA A 218 -21.54 -24.16 -2.63
N ASP A 219 -22.68 -23.53 -2.87
CA ASP A 219 -23.04 -23.12 -4.23
C ASP A 219 -22.08 -22.03 -4.74
N TYR A 220 -21.75 -22.06 -6.05
CA TYR A 220 -20.80 -21.12 -6.63
C TYR A 220 -21.24 -19.66 -6.47
N SER A 221 -22.54 -19.39 -6.43
CA SER A 221 -23.10 -18.05 -6.23
C SER A 221 -22.69 -17.41 -4.90
N GLU A 222 -22.32 -18.19 -3.88
CA GLU A 222 -21.88 -17.68 -2.58
C GLU A 222 -20.55 -16.92 -2.65
N PHE A 223 -19.75 -17.13 -3.70
CA PHE A 223 -18.54 -16.37 -3.95
C PHE A 223 -18.82 -15.00 -4.58
N PHE A 224 -20.03 -14.73 -5.09
CA PHE A 224 -20.37 -13.48 -5.79
C PHE A 224 -21.15 -12.54 -4.88
N VAL A 225 -20.44 -11.87 -3.98
CA VAL A 225 -21.06 -10.93 -3.02
C VAL A 225 -21.24 -9.53 -3.62
N SER A 226 -20.64 -9.21 -4.78
CA SER A 226 -20.74 -7.89 -5.41
C SER A 226 -20.50 -7.89 -6.93
N GLN A 227 -21.04 -6.89 -7.63
CA GLN A 227 -20.92 -6.70 -9.09
C GLN A 227 -19.56 -6.13 -9.54
N TYR A 228 -18.70 -5.68 -8.60
CA TYR A 228 -17.39 -5.11 -8.92
C TYR A 228 -16.29 -5.93 -8.25
N HIS A 229 -15.39 -6.48 -9.09
CA HIS A 229 -14.19 -7.24 -8.77
C HIS A 229 -14.36 -8.27 -7.63
N ASN A 230 -14.61 -9.53 -7.99
CA ASN A 230 -14.78 -10.61 -7.02
C ASN A 230 -13.39 -11.04 -6.46
N PRO A 231 -13.06 -10.72 -5.19
CA PRO A 231 -11.75 -11.04 -4.61
C PRO A 231 -11.58 -12.55 -4.36
N TYR A 232 -12.63 -13.35 -4.47
CA TYR A 232 -12.62 -14.78 -4.20
C TYR A 232 -12.30 -15.61 -5.45
N SER A 233 -12.50 -15.09 -6.66
CA SER A 233 -12.33 -15.87 -7.89
C SER A 233 -10.90 -16.35 -8.09
N GLU A 234 -9.91 -15.49 -7.84
CA GLU A 234 -8.49 -15.87 -7.97
C GLU A 234 -8.04 -16.81 -6.84
N ILE A 235 -8.55 -16.60 -5.63
CA ILE A 235 -8.31 -17.49 -4.50
C ILE A 235 -8.89 -18.89 -4.80
N LEU A 236 -10.10 -18.95 -5.34
CA LEU A 236 -10.75 -20.20 -5.73
C LEU A 236 -9.95 -20.93 -6.81
N ALA A 237 -9.48 -20.20 -7.84
CA ALA A 237 -8.59 -20.74 -8.87
C ALA A 237 -7.33 -21.37 -8.25
N THR A 238 -6.74 -20.71 -7.25
CA THR A 238 -5.58 -21.25 -6.51
C THR A 238 -5.89 -22.54 -5.78
N TYR A 239 -7.03 -22.63 -5.08
CA TYR A 239 -7.46 -23.85 -4.40
C TYR A 239 -7.68 -25.02 -5.38
N MET A 240 -8.17 -24.74 -6.58
CA MET A 240 -8.39 -25.74 -7.63
C MET A 240 -7.10 -26.10 -8.39
N GLY A 241 -5.96 -25.51 -8.06
CA GLY A 241 -4.68 -25.76 -8.72
C GLY A 241 -4.55 -25.10 -10.10
N ILE A 242 -5.41 -24.13 -10.42
CA ILE A 242 -5.32 -23.34 -11.65
C ILE A 242 -4.23 -22.28 -11.47
N SER A 243 -3.12 -22.41 -12.22
CA SER A 243 -2.05 -21.41 -12.19
C SER A 243 -2.46 -20.16 -12.98
N LEU A 244 -2.48 -19.02 -12.29
CA LEU A 244 -2.70 -17.70 -12.89
C LEU A 244 -1.38 -16.97 -13.21
N ILE A 245 -0.24 -17.63 -13.03
CA ILE A 245 1.09 -17.07 -13.28
C ILE A 245 1.75 -17.87 -14.39
N ARG A 246 2.32 -17.16 -15.38
CA ARG A 246 3.17 -17.79 -16.40
C ARG A 246 4.48 -18.27 -15.78
N GLU A 247 4.69 -19.59 -15.74
CA GLU A 247 5.99 -20.18 -15.44
C GLU A 247 6.84 -20.31 -16.71
N GLY A 248 8.05 -19.74 -16.70
CA GLY A 248 9.01 -19.84 -17.80
C GLY A 248 10.36 -19.18 -17.46
N LYS A 249 11.42 -19.49 -18.22
CA LYS A 249 12.76 -18.85 -18.14
C LYS A 249 12.71 -17.40 -18.66
N ILE A 250 11.83 -16.59 -18.11
CA ILE A 250 11.66 -15.20 -18.48
C ILE A 250 12.03 -14.36 -17.26
N SER A 251 12.55 -13.16 -17.50
CA SER A 251 13.05 -12.28 -16.44
C SER A 251 11.96 -12.02 -15.39
N HIS A 252 12.35 -11.63 -14.18
CA HIS A 252 11.39 -11.33 -13.10
C HIS A 252 10.40 -10.21 -13.49
N TRP A 253 10.74 -9.38 -14.47
CA TRP A 253 9.88 -8.33 -15.03
C TRP A 253 8.78 -8.86 -15.99
N ASP A 254 8.87 -10.12 -16.43
CA ASP A 254 7.98 -10.68 -17.47
C ASP A 254 7.00 -11.73 -16.95
N ARG A 255 7.01 -12.02 -15.64
CA ARG A 255 5.96 -12.85 -15.01
C ARG A 255 4.66 -12.06 -14.97
N LYS A 256 3.89 -12.13 -16.06
CA LYS A 256 2.54 -11.56 -16.10
C LYS A 256 1.56 -12.51 -15.41
N LYS A 257 0.80 -11.97 -14.46
CA LYS A 257 -0.43 -12.57 -13.96
C LYS A 257 -1.44 -12.57 -15.09
N LEU A 258 -2.02 -13.73 -15.37
CA LEU A 258 -3.09 -13.90 -16.34
C LEU A 258 -4.42 -13.76 -15.61
N HIS A 259 -5.32 -12.97 -16.19
CA HIS A 259 -6.70 -12.95 -15.72
C HIS A 259 -7.43 -14.20 -16.20
N LEU A 260 -8.43 -14.64 -15.43
CA LEU A 260 -9.26 -15.80 -15.77
C LEU A 260 -9.88 -15.70 -17.17
N HIS A 261 -10.24 -14.49 -17.61
CA HIS A 261 -10.77 -14.26 -18.95
C HIS A 261 -9.73 -14.48 -20.05
N GLU A 262 -8.44 -14.21 -19.79
CA GLU A 262 -7.34 -14.44 -20.74
C GLU A 262 -7.02 -15.93 -20.90
N LEU A 263 -7.40 -16.73 -19.90
CA LEU A 263 -7.28 -18.19 -19.91
C LEU A 263 -8.50 -18.89 -20.51
N GLU A 264 -9.55 -18.13 -20.87
CA GLU A 264 -10.84 -18.67 -21.35
C GLU A 264 -11.45 -19.71 -20.39
N ILE A 265 -11.19 -19.58 -19.09
CA ILE A 265 -11.66 -20.53 -18.06
C ILE A 265 -13.05 -20.12 -17.57
N ASN A 266 -14.02 -21.02 -17.72
CA ASN A 266 -15.28 -20.93 -16.99
C ASN A 266 -15.09 -21.44 -15.56
N LEU A 267 -14.79 -20.52 -14.64
CA LEU A 267 -14.46 -20.85 -13.25
C LEU A 267 -15.61 -21.57 -12.51
N GLU A 268 -16.87 -21.31 -12.88
CA GLU A 268 -18.03 -22.01 -12.31
C GLU A 268 -18.04 -23.49 -12.69
N GLU A 269 -17.84 -23.79 -13.98
CA GLU A 269 -17.78 -25.16 -14.46
C GLU A 269 -16.60 -25.92 -13.85
N GLU A 270 -15.43 -25.29 -13.77
CA GLU A 270 -14.25 -25.88 -13.13
C GLU A 270 -14.48 -26.14 -11.64
N TYR A 271 -15.15 -25.23 -10.94
CA TYR A 271 -15.53 -25.43 -9.54
C TYR A 271 -16.42 -26.65 -9.34
N TYR A 272 -17.46 -26.82 -10.15
CA TYR A 272 -18.33 -27.99 -10.04
C TYR A 272 -17.67 -29.30 -10.48
N LYS A 273 -16.69 -29.27 -11.39
CA LYS A 273 -15.84 -30.43 -11.70
C LYS A 273 -14.98 -30.79 -10.49
N PHE A 274 -14.28 -29.82 -9.94
CA PHE A 274 -13.44 -29.98 -8.74
C PHE A 274 -14.21 -30.57 -7.56
N LEU A 275 -15.42 -30.09 -7.26
CA LEU A 275 -16.26 -30.64 -6.17
C LEU A 275 -16.72 -32.08 -6.38
N LYS A 276 -16.79 -32.57 -7.63
CA LYS A 276 -17.12 -33.97 -7.95
C LYS A 276 -15.94 -34.90 -7.74
N ASP A 277 -14.73 -34.39 -7.94
CA ASP A 277 -13.48 -35.13 -7.81
C ASP A 277 -12.95 -35.16 -6.35
N MET A 278 -13.53 -34.33 -5.46
CA MET A 278 -13.33 -34.31 -3.99
C MET A 278 -14.22 -35.29 -3.22
#